data_AF-A0A1G1ZT63-F1
#
_entry.id   AF-A0A1G1ZT63-F1
#
_cell.length_a   1.000
_cell.length_b   1.000
_cell.length_c   1.000
_cell.angle_alpha   90.00
_cell.angle_beta   90.00
_cell.angle_gamma   90.00
#
_symmetry.space_group_name_H-M   'P 1'
#
loop_
_entity.id
_entity.type
_entity.pdbx_description
1 polymer ?
#
loop_
_entity_poly.entity_id
_entity_poly.type
_entity_poly.pdbx_seq_one_letter_code
_entity_poly.pdbx_strand_id
1 'polypeptide(L)'
;MRSIRNRDWGEVATGTHGLVFSANQWQFNGLQDAKDIFTRQVSVTESASNTKKIISTVSWQFDPDRPQTISLTEQLTNWEGVLAGGCVSDPISGNWANPQVIGSGDIGSGNSGTDIAVRLPYVFVSGTASTASKPDLFVFDVSNPAMPNLVKSINIGANGINSIFIKGNYLYAASPNDTKELIIFNIADPPNASEIASLDLSGSANALGVTTFASTTAIGRSGSASYELAFIDVTNPASPQLMSQIATGGNIYDFYSTTKRLYFVSQESDEDVWIYNIEDPANPVIITNYDIPGTTEDVSIYVQDKEGSNLLVGNIENEMTVIGATNTSQMYLRDRIDVGGDVNDITCVTGDLLFLATSNSGKEFVIVNGADPDNLVEYASFNFPQIGTGIEYSQNKVFMSVRSNDSLRIIGPGS
;
A
#
# COMPACT_ATOMS: atom_id res chain seq x y z
N MET A 1 -5.05 29.93 5.69
CA MET A 1 -5.36 28.87 4.72
C MET A 1 -4.25 27.83 4.63
N ARG A 2 -3.06 28.16 4.13
CA ARG A 2 -1.91 27.21 4.11
C ARG A 2 -1.56 26.61 5.48
N SER A 3 -1.68 27.37 6.57
CA SER A 3 -1.45 26.88 7.92
C SER A 3 -2.49 25.86 8.40
N ILE A 4 -3.75 25.99 7.97
CA ILE A 4 -4.84 25.04 8.28
C ILE A 4 -4.57 23.75 7.50
N ARG A 5 -4.31 23.89 6.19
CA ARG A 5 -3.89 22.78 5.31
C ARG A 5 -2.74 21.96 5.88
N ASN A 6 -1.68 22.62 6.34
CA ASN A 6 -0.48 21.93 6.86
C ASN A 6 -0.70 21.31 8.25
N ARG A 7 -1.78 21.66 8.95
CA ARG A 7 -2.13 21.05 10.23
C ARG A 7 -2.92 19.77 9.98
N ASP A 8 -3.95 19.87 9.15
CA ASP A 8 -4.79 18.74 8.72
C ASP A 8 -5.57 19.14 7.45
N TRP A 9 -5.52 18.30 6.42
CA TRP A 9 -6.28 18.50 5.17
C TRP A 9 -7.80 18.45 5.37
N GLY A 10 -8.26 17.63 6.34
CA GLY A 10 -9.66 17.49 6.72
C GLY A 10 -10.25 18.78 7.29
N GLU A 11 -9.44 19.58 7.97
CA GLU A 11 -9.86 20.88 8.53
C GLU A 11 -10.09 21.96 7.47
N VAL A 12 -9.61 21.78 6.24
CA VAL A 12 -9.93 22.66 5.11
C VAL A 12 -11.31 22.29 4.56
N ALA A 13 -12.34 22.28 5.40
CA ALA A 13 -13.71 21.92 5.04
C ALA A 13 -14.24 22.73 3.85
N THR A 14 -15.00 22.08 2.96
CA THR A 14 -15.71 22.76 1.87
C THR A 14 -16.85 23.60 2.43
N GLY A 15 -17.09 24.76 1.82
CA GLY A 15 -18.14 25.67 2.26
C GLY A 15 -17.66 27.11 2.41
N THR A 16 -18.39 27.86 3.22
CA THR A 16 -18.16 29.29 3.44
C THR A 16 -17.79 29.53 4.90
N HIS A 17 -16.66 30.20 5.12
CA HIS A 17 -16.06 30.30 6.44
C HIS A 17 -15.54 31.71 6.75
N GLY A 18 -15.61 32.10 8.02
CA GLY A 18 -14.74 33.13 8.61
C GLY A 18 -13.45 32.52 9.14
N LEU A 19 -12.48 33.38 9.50
CA LEU A 19 -11.23 32.96 10.12
C LEU A 19 -11.06 33.58 11.51
N VAL A 20 -10.63 32.76 12.47
CA VAL A 20 -10.18 33.20 13.79
C VAL A 20 -8.74 32.78 14.02
N PHE A 21 -7.98 33.60 14.73
CA PHE A 21 -6.66 33.23 15.25
C PHE A 21 -6.77 33.00 16.75
N SER A 22 -6.67 31.73 17.17
CA SER A 22 -6.81 31.30 18.56
C SER A 22 -5.80 30.20 18.84
N ALA A 23 -5.30 30.11 20.08
CA ALA A 23 -4.30 29.12 20.50
C ALA A 23 -3.08 29.05 19.55
N ASN A 24 -2.55 30.21 19.12
CA ASN A 24 -1.45 30.35 18.17
C ASN A 24 -1.70 29.72 16.78
N GLN A 25 -2.94 29.50 16.38
CA GLN A 25 -3.28 28.89 15.10
C GLN A 25 -4.48 29.55 14.43
N TRP A 26 -4.52 29.49 13.09
CA TRP A 26 -5.69 29.87 12.32
C TRP A 26 -6.71 28.72 12.30
N GLN A 27 -8.00 29.06 12.36
CA GLN A 27 -9.11 28.11 12.33
C GLN A 27 -10.29 28.71 11.56
N PHE A 28 -11.13 27.86 10.99
CA PHE A 28 -12.44 28.31 10.51
C PHE A 28 -13.36 28.62 11.68
N ASN A 29 -14.09 29.72 11.58
CA ASN A 29 -15.08 30.10 12.57
C ASN A 29 -16.19 30.94 11.94
N GLY A 30 -17.44 30.51 12.10
CA GLY A 30 -18.60 31.17 11.49
C GLY A 30 -18.55 31.21 9.96
N LEU A 31 -19.44 32.00 9.36
CA LEU A 31 -19.55 32.18 7.91
C LEU A 31 -18.70 33.34 7.37
N GLN A 32 -18.24 34.21 8.25
CA GLN A 32 -17.41 35.38 7.95
C GLN A 32 -16.75 35.88 9.24
N ASP A 33 -15.69 36.66 9.11
CA ASP A 33 -15.07 37.40 10.21
C ASP A 33 -14.97 38.89 9.87
N ALA A 34 -14.97 39.77 10.87
CA ALA A 34 -14.94 41.21 10.66
C ALA A 34 -13.88 41.88 11.54
N LYS A 35 -13.25 42.90 10.98
CA LYS A 35 -12.36 43.82 11.68
C LYS A 35 -12.63 45.24 11.19
N ASP A 36 -13.12 46.09 12.09
CA ASP A 36 -13.60 47.44 11.77
C ASP A 36 -14.66 47.40 10.66
N ILE A 37 -14.43 48.09 9.55
CA ILE A 37 -15.34 48.13 8.39
C ILE A 37 -15.10 46.99 7.39
N PHE A 38 -14.10 46.14 7.63
CA PHE A 38 -13.72 45.07 6.72
C PHE A 38 -14.36 43.76 7.18
N THR A 39 -15.13 43.15 6.30
CA THR A 39 -15.68 41.80 6.48
C THR A 39 -14.97 40.86 5.51
N ARG A 40 -14.48 39.73 6.01
CA ARG A 40 -13.83 38.68 5.23
C ARG A 40 -14.70 37.43 5.21
N GLN A 41 -14.80 36.82 4.04
CA GLN A 41 -15.41 35.52 3.82
C GLN A 41 -14.46 34.66 2.97
N VAL A 42 -14.30 33.40 3.35
CA VAL A 42 -13.48 32.41 2.65
C VAL A 42 -14.40 31.33 2.09
N SER A 43 -14.43 31.21 0.77
CA SER A 43 -15.11 30.11 0.08
C SER A 43 -14.11 29.02 -0.26
N VAL A 44 -14.44 27.77 0.08
CA VAL A 44 -13.67 26.56 -0.20
C VAL A 44 -14.50 25.65 -1.08
N THR A 45 -13.99 25.34 -2.26
CA THR A 45 -14.62 24.43 -3.22
C THR A 45 -13.63 23.34 -3.62
N GLU A 46 -14.12 22.12 -3.77
CA GLU A 46 -13.32 21.06 -4.35
C GLU A 46 -13.23 21.26 -5.87
N SER A 47 -12.00 21.24 -6.40
CA SER A 47 -11.72 21.53 -7.81
C SER A 47 -11.14 20.36 -8.57
N ALA A 48 -10.51 19.41 -7.85
CA ALA A 48 -10.09 18.10 -8.30
C ALA A 48 -9.81 17.24 -7.06
N SER A 49 -9.59 15.93 -7.23
CA SER A 49 -9.10 15.07 -6.15
C SER A 49 -7.89 15.71 -5.46
N ASN A 50 -7.89 15.71 -4.12
CA ASN A 50 -6.84 16.30 -3.30
C ASN A 50 -6.54 17.80 -3.59
N THR A 51 -7.46 18.53 -4.23
CA THR A 51 -7.23 19.92 -4.65
C THR A 51 -8.45 20.80 -4.38
N LYS A 52 -8.29 21.77 -3.48
CA LYS A 52 -9.33 22.75 -3.12
C LYS A 52 -8.99 24.13 -3.68
N LYS A 53 -9.97 24.77 -4.32
CA LYS A 53 -9.93 26.17 -4.71
C LYS A 53 -10.47 27.01 -3.55
N ILE A 54 -9.65 27.98 -3.14
CA ILE A 54 -9.94 28.89 -2.03
C ILE A 54 -10.10 30.29 -2.60
N ILE A 55 -11.22 30.95 -2.27
CA ILE A 55 -11.46 32.35 -2.61
C ILE A 55 -11.65 33.11 -1.29
N SER A 56 -10.71 33.97 -0.93
CA SER A 56 -10.84 34.89 0.20
C SER A 56 -11.31 36.24 -0.33
N THR A 57 -12.54 36.62 0.01
CA THR A 57 -13.14 37.91 -0.34
C THR A 57 -13.17 38.80 0.89
N VAL A 58 -12.64 40.02 0.77
CA VAL A 58 -12.80 41.08 1.77
C VAL A 58 -13.67 42.17 1.19
N SER A 59 -14.74 42.51 1.89
CA SER A 59 -15.69 43.58 1.54
C SER A 59 -15.67 44.68 2.60
N TRP A 60 -15.76 45.93 2.16
CA TRP A 60 -15.89 47.10 3.04
C TRP A 60 -16.73 48.18 2.37
N GLN A 61 -17.22 49.13 3.16
CA GLN A 61 -18.09 50.18 2.67
C GLN A 61 -17.78 51.51 3.37
N PHE A 62 -17.26 52.47 2.61
CA PHE A 62 -17.04 53.84 3.09
C PHE A 62 -18.25 54.75 2.85
N ASP A 63 -19.06 54.41 1.85
CA ASP A 63 -20.25 55.12 1.41
C ASP A 63 -21.39 54.10 1.26
N PRO A 64 -22.58 54.33 1.85
CA PRO A 64 -23.76 53.47 1.74
C PRO A 64 -24.07 52.96 0.33
N ASP A 65 -23.75 53.76 -0.70
CA ASP A 65 -24.09 53.47 -2.10
C ASP A 65 -22.93 52.81 -2.88
N ARG A 66 -21.77 52.58 -2.26
CA ARG A 66 -20.57 52.05 -2.93
C ARG A 66 -19.86 50.96 -2.13
N PRO A 67 -20.41 49.73 -2.08
CA PRO A 67 -19.69 48.60 -1.52
C PRO A 67 -18.42 48.31 -2.34
N GLN A 68 -17.31 48.10 -1.65
CA GLN A 68 -16.02 47.74 -2.24
C GLN A 68 -15.67 46.30 -1.87
N THR A 69 -15.06 45.57 -2.80
CA THR A 69 -14.59 44.20 -2.55
C THR A 69 -13.23 43.95 -3.19
N ILE A 70 -12.44 43.08 -2.58
CA ILE A 70 -11.25 42.49 -3.17
C ILE A 70 -11.27 40.98 -2.90
N SER A 71 -10.92 40.18 -3.91
CA SER A 71 -10.84 38.73 -3.77
C SER A 71 -9.45 38.22 -4.17
N LEU A 72 -8.90 37.35 -3.35
CA LEU A 72 -7.72 36.56 -3.66
C LEU A 72 -8.16 35.12 -3.91
N THR A 73 -7.76 34.57 -5.06
CA THR A 73 -7.98 33.15 -5.38
C THR A 73 -6.66 32.40 -5.25
N GLU A 74 -6.70 31.27 -4.55
CA GLU A 74 -5.57 30.35 -4.39
C GLU A 74 -6.05 28.91 -4.61
N GLN A 75 -5.18 28.04 -5.10
CA GLN A 75 -5.39 26.60 -5.09
C GLN A 75 -4.49 25.98 -4.03
N LEU A 76 -5.08 25.12 -3.20
CA LEU A 76 -4.37 24.30 -2.24
C LEU A 76 -4.48 22.84 -2.66
N THR A 77 -3.35 22.14 -2.67
CA THR A 77 -3.28 20.69 -2.88
C THR A 77 -2.91 20.00 -1.58
N ASN A 78 -3.43 18.79 -1.35
CA ASN A 78 -2.99 17.89 -0.29
C ASN A 78 -1.67 17.20 -0.66
N TRP A 79 -0.62 18.00 -0.86
CA TRP A 79 0.66 17.49 -1.34
C TRP A 79 1.36 16.56 -0.32
N GLU A 80 1.04 16.68 0.97
CA GLU A 80 1.52 15.76 2.02
C GLU A 80 0.77 14.42 1.97
N GLY A 81 -0.53 14.41 1.67
CA GLY A 81 -1.30 13.18 1.46
C GLY A 81 -0.98 12.44 0.15
N VAL A 82 -0.48 13.13 -0.88
CA VAL A 82 -0.07 12.49 -2.16
C VAL A 82 1.31 11.81 -2.06
N LEU A 83 2.10 12.11 -1.01
CA LEU A 83 3.44 11.54 -0.79
C LEU A 83 3.50 10.55 0.39
N ALA A 84 2.34 10.19 0.95
CA ALA A 84 2.25 9.35 2.15
C ALA A 84 1.18 8.28 1.97
N GLY A 85 1.39 7.37 1.02
CA GLY A 85 0.48 6.27 0.76
C GLY A 85 -0.78 6.67 -0.02
N GLY A 86 -1.31 5.71 -0.77
CA GLY A 86 -2.62 5.70 -1.39
C GLY A 86 -2.65 4.64 -2.49
N CYS A 87 -3.82 4.46 -3.11
CA CYS A 87 -3.96 3.63 -4.30
C CYS A 87 -3.04 4.07 -5.44
N VAL A 88 -2.64 3.12 -6.28
CA VAL A 88 -1.81 3.38 -7.46
C VAL A 88 -2.48 4.44 -8.33
N SER A 89 -1.73 5.51 -8.66
CA SER A 89 -2.25 6.67 -9.41
C SER A 89 -2.42 6.48 -10.92
N ASP A 90 -2.06 5.30 -11.42
CA ASP A 90 -2.15 4.99 -12.83
C ASP A 90 -3.63 4.95 -13.29
N PRO A 91 -3.96 5.57 -14.43
CA PRO A 91 -5.35 5.71 -14.86
C PRO A 91 -5.92 4.37 -15.30
N ILE A 92 -7.14 4.10 -14.86
CA ILE A 92 -7.92 2.94 -15.30
C ILE A 92 -8.72 3.26 -16.57
N SER A 93 -8.71 2.34 -17.53
CA SER A 93 -9.50 2.46 -18.77
C SER A 93 -9.86 1.09 -19.34
N GLY A 94 -10.80 1.05 -20.29
CA GLY A 94 -11.27 -0.19 -20.91
C GLY A 94 -12.32 -0.92 -20.07
N ASN A 95 -12.70 -2.13 -20.50
CA ASN A 95 -13.75 -2.92 -19.86
C ASN A 95 -13.19 -3.85 -18.77
N TRP A 96 -13.06 -3.34 -17.55
CA TRP A 96 -12.67 -4.15 -16.40
C TRP A 96 -13.79 -5.06 -15.87
N ALA A 97 -15.01 -5.00 -16.41
CA ALA A 97 -16.04 -6.00 -16.12
C ALA A 97 -15.79 -7.32 -16.86
N ASN A 98 -14.84 -7.34 -17.80
CA ASN A 98 -14.42 -8.52 -18.55
C ASN A 98 -12.89 -8.55 -18.68
N PRO A 99 -12.15 -8.67 -17.56
CA PRO A 99 -10.70 -8.72 -17.59
C PRO A 99 -10.18 -9.94 -18.37
N GLN A 100 -8.98 -9.83 -18.94
CA GLN A 100 -8.36 -10.89 -19.74
C GLN A 100 -6.86 -10.99 -19.50
N VAL A 101 -6.33 -12.21 -19.51
CA VAL A 101 -4.88 -12.44 -19.56
C VAL A 101 -4.37 -12.00 -20.92
N ILE A 102 -3.44 -11.04 -20.91
CA ILE A 102 -2.77 -10.56 -22.12
C ILE A 102 -1.41 -11.23 -22.33
N GLY A 103 -0.78 -11.73 -21.28
CA GLY A 103 0.48 -12.49 -21.37
C GLY A 103 0.80 -13.25 -20.09
N SER A 104 1.74 -14.19 -20.19
CA SER A 104 2.23 -14.99 -19.06
C SER A 104 3.73 -15.27 -19.17
N GLY A 105 4.33 -15.75 -18.07
CA GLY A 105 5.76 -16.06 -18.01
C GLY A 105 6.06 -17.25 -17.11
N ASP A 106 6.88 -18.19 -17.62
CA ASP A 106 7.30 -19.41 -16.95
C ASP A 106 8.63 -19.20 -16.19
N ILE A 107 8.66 -19.58 -14.90
CA ILE A 107 9.82 -19.51 -14.00
C ILE A 107 10.55 -20.86 -13.85
N GLY A 108 10.17 -21.87 -14.65
CA GLY A 108 10.77 -23.19 -14.70
C GLY A 108 10.05 -24.23 -13.82
N SER A 109 10.05 -25.47 -14.28
CA SER A 109 9.34 -26.57 -13.60
C SER A 109 9.82 -26.77 -12.16
N GLY A 110 8.87 -27.03 -11.25
CA GLY A 110 9.13 -27.22 -9.82
C GLY A 110 9.49 -25.94 -9.06
N ASN A 111 9.27 -24.77 -9.66
CA ASN A 111 9.21 -23.49 -8.96
C ASN A 111 7.75 -23.05 -8.84
N SER A 112 7.44 -22.27 -7.79
CA SER A 112 6.13 -21.65 -7.58
C SER A 112 6.33 -20.20 -7.18
N GLY A 113 5.60 -19.28 -7.79
CA GLY A 113 5.68 -17.86 -7.42
C GLY A 113 5.07 -17.57 -6.06
N THR A 114 5.65 -16.63 -5.34
CA THR A 114 5.25 -16.24 -3.99
C THR A 114 4.85 -14.78 -3.91
N ASP A 115 5.53 -13.89 -4.64
CA ASP A 115 5.23 -12.46 -4.63
C ASP A 115 5.73 -11.82 -5.95
N ILE A 116 5.31 -10.58 -6.22
CA ILE A 116 5.61 -9.84 -7.43
C ILE A 116 5.90 -8.37 -7.12
N ALA A 117 6.88 -7.79 -7.81
CA ALA A 117 7.16 -6.37 -7.76
C ALA A 117 7.38 -5.80 -9.16
N VAL A 118 6.86 -4.60 -9.43
CA VAL A 118 6.86 -4.00 -10.76
C VAL A 118 7.79 -2.78 -10.82
N ARG A 119 8.74 -2.81 -11.76
CA ARG A 119 9.55 -1.63 -12.15
C ARG A 119 9.70 -1.61 -13.66
N LEU A 120 8.66 -1.11 -14.32
CA LEU A 120 8.57 -1.16 -15.77
C LEU A 120 9.81 -0.58 -16.47
N PRO A 121 10.27 -1.21 -17.57
CA PRO A 121 9.62 -2.33 -18.26
C PRO A 121 9.97 -3.71 -17.66
N TYR A 122 10.45 -3.80 -16.42
CA TYR A 122 10.79 -5.06 -15.77
C TYR A 122 9.81 -5.44 -14.67
N VAL A 123 9.59 -6.74 -14.50
CA VAL A 123 8.78 -7.34 -13.45
C VAL A 123 9.61 -8.38 -12.74
N PHE A 124 9.56 -8.37 -11.41
CA PHE A 124 10.28 -9.28 -10.54
C PHE A 124 9.27 -10.23 -9.92
N VAL A 125 9.51 -11.53 -10.05
CA VAL A 125 8.71 -12.58 -9.42
C VAL A 125 9.61 -13.34 -8.47
N SER A 126 9.27 -13.36 -7.18
CA SER A 126 9.91 -14.26 -6.21
C SER A 126 9.23 -15.62 -6.25
N GLY A 127 9.93 -16.63 -5.78
CA GLY A 127 9.37 -17.96 -5.67
C GLY A 127 10.06 -18.85 -4.65
N THR A 128 9.45 -20.01 -4.48
CA THR A 128 10.03 -21.16 -3.79
C THR A 128 10.25 -22.29 -4.78
N ALA A 129 11.29 -23.07 -4.54
CA ALA A 129 11.72 -24.13 -5.43
C ALA A 129 11.70 -25.50 -4.77
N SER A 130 11.44 -26.53 -5.56
CA SER A 130 11.50 -27.94 -5.13
C SER A 130 12.88 -28.38 -4.62
N THR A 131 13.93 -27.63 -4.94
CA THR A 131 15.33 -27.95 -4.64
C THR A 131 16.17 -26.68 -4.53
N ALA A 132 17.12 -26.67 -3.59
CA ALA A 132 18.11 -25.59 -3.35
C ALA A 132 18.95 -25.16 -4.57
N SER A 133 19.07 -25.98 -5.62
CA SER A 133 19.85 -25.62 -6.81
C SER A 133 19.12 -24.73 -7.81
N LYS A 134 17.81 -24.52 -7.64
CA LYS A 134 16.98 -23.74 -8.55
C LYS A 134 16.94 -22.25 -8.17
N PRO A 135 16.56 -21.36 -9.09
CA PRO A 135 16.42 -19.95 -8.79
C PRO A 135 15.17 -19.64 -7.96
N ASP A 136 15.22 -18.52 -7.24
CA ASP A 136 14.19 -18.03 -6.31
C ASP A 136 13.71 -16.62 -6.64
N LEU A 137 14.45 -15.87 -7.48
CA LEU A 137 14.05 -14.56 -8.00
C LEU A 137 14.20 -14.55 -9.52
N PHE A 138 13.15 -14.10 -10.21
CA PHE A 138 13.04 -14.10 -11.66
C PHE A 138 12.73 -12.69 -12.15
N VAL A 139 13.44 -12.24 -13.19
CA VAL A 139 13.24 -10.91 -13.78
C VAL A 139 12.76 -11.08 -15.21
N PHE A 140 11.57 -10.56 -15.49
CA PHE A 140 10.97 -10.52 -16.82
C PHE A 140 11.10 -9.12 -17.43
N ASP A 141 11.51 -9.03 -18.68
CA ASP A 141 11.26 -7.87 -19.53
C ASP A 141 9.84 -7.98 -20.10
N VAL A 142 8.99 -7.02 -19.75
CA VAL A 142 7.59 -6.90 -20.16
C VAL A 142 7.35 -5.72 -21.10
N SER A 143 8.40 -5.25 -21.80
CA SER A 143 8.28 -4.21 -22.86
C SER A 143 7.21 -4.58 -23.90
N ASN A 144 7.06 -5.89 -24.18
CA ASN A 144 5.86 -6.44 -24.80
C ASN A 144 5.08 -7.27 -23.76
N PRO A 145 3.98 -6.74 -23.19
CA PRO A 145 3.23 -7.45 -22.15
C PRO A 145 2.53 -8.71 -22.67
N ALA A 146 2.37 -8.87 -24.00
CA ALA A 146 1.83 -10.09 -24.58
C ALA A 146 2.87 -11.20 -24.75
N MET A 147 4.15 -10.88 -24.59
CA MET A 147 5.25 -11.82 -24.70
C MET A 147 6.37 -11.48 -23.70
N PRO A 148 6.12 -11.67 -22.38
CA PRO A 148 7.14 -11.51 -21.35
C PRO A 148 8.37 -12.36 -21.61
N ASN A 149 9.57 -11.80 -21.43
CA ASN A 149 10.83 -12.51 -21.63
C ASN A 149 11.60 -12.62 -20.32
N LEU A 150 11.89 -13.84 -19.86
CA LEU A 150 12.74 -14.06 -18.68
C LEU A 150 14.20 -13.70 -19.00
N VAL A 151 14.67 -12.58 -18.45
CA VAL A 151 16.04 -12.06 -18.72
C VAL A 151 17.04 -12.41 -17.63
N LYS A 152 16.58 -12.73 -16.42
CA LYS A 152 17.45 -13.09 -15.29
C LYS A 152 16.75 -14.03 -14.33
N SER A 153 17.53 -14.94 -13.75
CA SER A 153 17.12 -15.76 -12.60
C SER A 153 18.25 -15.79 -11.58
N ILE A 154 17.95 -15.71 -10.30
CA ILE A 154 18.93 -15.70 -9.20
C ILE A 154 18.55 -16.78 -8.18
N ASN A 155 19.53 -17.60 -7.80
CA ASN A 155 19.40 -18.61 -6.74
C ASN A 155 20.03 -18.05 -5.46
N ILE A 156 19.28 -18.04 -4.37
CA ILE A 156 19.73 -17.54 -3.05
C ILE A 156 20.29 -18.64 -2.13
N GLY A 157 20.14 -19.89 -2.53
CA GLY A 157 20.68 -21.08 -1.90
C GLY A 157 19.59 -22.04 -1.43
N ALA A 158 18.76 -21.62 -0.47
CA ALA A 158 17.76 -22.49 0.15
C ALA A 158 16.49 -21.72 0.50
N ASN A 159 15.39 -22.47 0.60
CA ASN A 159 14.07 -22.08 1.11
C ASN A 159 13.32 -20.98 0.33
N GLY A 160 13.93 -20.34 -0.66
CA GLY A 160 13.24 -19.39 -1.55
C GLY A 160 13.00 -18.02 -0.93
N ILE A 161 12.06 -17.27 -1.50
CA ILE A 161 11.70 -15.92 -1.06
C ILE A 161 10.19 -15.87 -0.85
N ASN A 162 9.73 -15.32 0.28
CA ASN A 162 8.31 -15.18 0.59
C ASN A 162 7.73 -13.87 0.07
N SER A 163 8.43 -12.75 0.29
CA SER A 163 7.96 -11.41 -0.11
C SER A 163 9.11 -10.57 -0.66
N ILE A 164 8.80 -9.64 -1.57
CA ILE A 164 9.74 -8.71 -2.20
C ILE A 164 9.21 -7.28 -2.22
N PHE A 165 10.09 -6.30 -2.02
CA PHE A 165 9.75 -4.88 -2.10
C PHE A 165 10.82 -4.09 -2.85
N ILE A 166 10.41 -3.21 -3.77
CA ILE A 166 11.34 -2.37 -4.54
C ILE A 166 11.41 -0.96 -3.98
N LYS A 167 12.62 -0.47 -3.72
CA LYS A 167 12.87 0.95 -3.42
C LYS A 167 14.06 1.48 -4.20
N GLY A 168 13.76 2.34 -5.18
CA GLY A 168 14.78 2.95 -6.04
C GLY A 168 15.51 1.89 -6.87
N ASN A 169 16.80 1.70 -6.61
CA ASN A 169 17.66 0.77 -7.33
C ASN A 169 17.84 -0.58 -6.62
N TYR A 170 17.10 -0.84 -5.55
CA TYR A 170 17.25 -2.03 -4.74
C TYR A 170 15.93 -2.78 -4.61
N LEU A 171 16.03 -4.10 -4.55
CA LEU A 171 14.94 -5.00 -4.19
C LEU A 171 15.32 -5.66 -2.86
N TYR A 172 14.42 -5.58 -1.90
CA TYR A 172 14.53 -6.17 -0.57
C TYR A 172 13.63 -7.40 -0.52
N ALA A 173 14.10 -8.49 0.05
CA ALA A 173 13.39 -9.76 0.05
C ALA A 173 13.37 -10.37 1.45
N ALA A 174 12.20 -10.82 1.89
CA ALA A 174 12.02 -11.66 3.07
C ALA A 174 12.17 -13.13 2.68
N SER A 175 13.07 -13.84 3.34
CA SER A 175 13.34 -15.25 3.06
C SER A 175 13.18 -16.13 4.31
N PRO A 176 12.60 -17.33 4.19
CA PRO A 176 12.63 -18.36 5.24
C PRO A 176 13.99 -19.09 5.33
N ASN A 177 15.07 -18.47 4.83
CA ASN A 177 16.42 -18.99 4.93
C ASN A 177 17.06 -18.49 6.25
N ASP A 178 17.36 -19.42 7.15
CA ASP A 178 17.94 -19.21 8.50
C ASP A 178 19.26 -18.42 8.55
N THR A 179 19.83 -18.04 7.40
CA THR A 179 21.08 -17.25 7.31
C THR A 179 20.90 -15.95 6.54
N LYS A 180 19.68 -15.67 6.07
CA LYS A 180 19.37 -14.65 5.07
C LYS A 180 17.92 -14.15 5.18
N GLU A 181 17.39 -13.91 6.38
CA GLU A 181 16.02 -13.43 6.57
C GLU A 181 15.71 -12.16 5.77
N LEU A 182 16.70 -11.26 5.66
CA LEU A 182 16.68 -10.15 4.69
C LEU A 182 17.74 -10.39 3.61
N ILE A 183 17.33 -10.28 2.35
CA ILE A 183 18.24 -10.27 1.19
C ILE A 183 18.06 -8.97 0.43
N ILE A 184 19.16 -8.36 -0.01
CA ILE A 184 19.16 -7.12 -0.77
C ILE A 184 19.81 -7.37 -2.13
N PHE A 185 19.07 -7.07 -3.19
CA PHE A 185 19.54 -7.14 -4.57
C PHE A 185 19.73 -5.73 -5.12
N ASN A 186 20.83 -5.52 -5.84
CA ASN A 186 20.96 -4.37 -6.71
C ASN A 186 20.22 -4.65 -8.02
N ILE A 187 19.26 -3.79 -8.35
CA ILE A 187 18.43 -3.84 -9.55
C ILE A 187 18.54 -2.54 -10.37
N ALA A 188 19.62 -1.77 -10.21
CA ALA A 188 19.87 -0.57 -11.03
C ALA A 188 19.85 -0.88 -12.54
N ASP A 189 20.28 -2.09 -12.90
CA ASP A 189 20.19 -2.67 -14.23
C ASP A 189 19.54 -4.06 -14.13
N PRO A 190 18.20 -4.18 -14.28
CA PRO A 190 17.46 -5.41 -13.96
C PRO A 190 17.95 -6.70 -14.65
N PRO A 191 18.34 -6.71 -15.95
CA PRO A 191 18.97 -7.87 -16.57
C PRO A 191 20.29 -8.32 -15.90
N ASN A 192 20.98 -7.39 -15.24
CA ASN A 192 22.22 -7.63 -14.50
C ASN A 192 22.02 -7.62 -12.98
N ALA A 193 20.79 -7.83 -12.50
CA ALA A 193 20.49 -7.87 -11.07
C ALA A 193 21.36 -8.89 -10.33
N SER A 194 21.74 -8.55 -9.10
CA SER A 194 22.62 -9.38 -8.26
C SER A 194 22.35 -9.16 -6.77
N GLU A 195 22.47 -10.22 -5.97
CA GLU A 195 22.53 -10.12 -4.51
C GLU A 195 23.77 -9.30 -4.11
N ILE A 196 23.59 -8.30 -3.25
CA ILE A 196 24.68 -7.44 -2.75
C ILE A 196 24.90 -7.56 -1.25
N ALA A 197 23.88 -7.98 -0.50
CA ALA A 197 23.96 -8.21 0.93
C ALA A 197 22.82 -9.12 1.39
N SER A 198 23.03 -9.74 2.55
CA SER A 198 21.99 -10.37 3.34
C SER A 198 22.19 -10.05 4.82
N LEU A 199 21.15 -10.22 5.62
CA LEU A 199 21.22 -10.12 7.07
C LEU A 199 20.54 -11.33 7.69
N ASP A 200 21.27 -12.03 8.55
CA ASP A 200 20.81 -13.10 9.43
C ASP A 200 20.17 -12.47 10.68
N LEU A 201 18.89 -12.76 10.91
CA LEU A 201 18.17 -12.35 12.10
C LEU A 201 18.12 -13.50 13.11
N SER A 202 18.50 -13.23 14.35
CA SER A 202 18.61 -14.22 15.41
C SER A 202 17.43 -15.22 15.49
N GLY A 203 17.77 -16.49 15.70
CA GLY A 203 16.80 -17.59 15.74
C GLY A 203 16.72 -18.32 14.41
N SER A 204 15.61 -19.03 14.18
CA SER A 204 15.31 -19.77 12.95
C SER A 204 13.86 -19.53 12.51
N ALA A 205 13.32 -18.36 12.86
CA ALA A 205 11.97 -17.98 12.51
C ALA A 205 11.97 -17.39 11.09
N ASN A 206 11.10 -17.92 10.25
CA ASN A 206 10.96 -17.54 8.85
C ASN A 206 10.64 -16.05 8.73
N ALA A 207 11.32 -15.33 7.85
CA ALA A 207 10.84 -14.03 7.39
C ALA A 207 9.69 -14.23 6.39
N LEU A 208 8.61 -13.47 6.56
CA LEU A 208 7.34 -13.62 5.86
C LEU A 208 7.07 -12.40 4.97
N GLY A 209 7.12 -11.19 5.55
CA GLY A 209 6.88 -9.93 4.84
C GLY A 209 8.07 -8.97 4.87
N VAL A 210 8.16 -8.08 3.87
CA VAL A 210 9.16 -7.00 3.81
C VAL A 210 8.56 -5.71 3.28
N THR A 211 8.94 -4.57 3.87
CA THR A 211 8.71 -3.25 3.28
C THR A 211 9.90 -2.33 3.55
N THR A 212 10.11 -1.33 2.71
CA THR A 212 11.19 -0.35 2.88
C THR A 212 10.68 1.08 2.75
N PHE A 213 10.95 1.91 3.75
CA PHE A 213 10.60 3.32 3.80
C PHE A 213 11.80 4.15 4.28
N ALA A 214 11.97 5.36 3.75
CA ALA A 214 13.17 6.18 4.02
C ALA A 214 14.48 5.36 3.87
N SER A 215 15.32 5.25 4.89
CA SER A 215 16.51 4.38 4.86
C SER A 215 16.36 3.14 5.75
N THR A 216 15.13 2.69 5.98
CA THR A 216 14.82 1.58 6.88
C THR A 216 13.99 0.52 6.17
N THR A 217 14.34 -0.74 6.42
CA THR A 217 13.54 -1.91 6.02
C THR A 217 12.89 -2.52 7.25
N ALA A 218 11.59 -2.80 7.18
CA ALA A 218 10.90 -3.62 8.16
C ALA A 218 10.78 -5.05 7.64
N ILE A 219 11.05 -6.03 8.51
CA ILE A 219 10.87 -7.46 8.24
C ILE A 219 9.87 -8.02 9.24
N GLY A 220 8.87 -8.70 8.71
CA GLY A 220 7.91 -9.50 9.46
C GLY A 220 8.36 -10.95 9.49
N ARG A 221 8.22 -11.61 10.65
CA ARG A 221 8.62 -13.01 10.87
C ARG A 221 7.45 -13.82 11.41
N SER A 222 7.60 -15.14 11.41
CA SER A 222 6.65 -16.05 12.06
C SER A 222 6.59 -15.81 13.57
N GLY A 223 5.41 -16.00 14.18
CA GLY A 223 5.13 -15.87 15.62
C GLY A 223 5.90 -16.83 16.54
N SER A 224 6.71 -17.73 15.96
CA SER A 224 7.71 -18.52 16.69
C SER A 224 9.01 -17.75 16.96
N ALA A 225 9.17 -16.54 16.42
CA ALA A 225 10.30 -15.68 16.71
C ALA A 225 10.28 -15.23 18.19
N SER A 226 11.41 -14.70 18.66
CA SER A 226 11.40 -13.89 19.90
C SER A 226 10.98 -12.45 19.62
N TYR A 227 11.07 -12.04 18.36
CA TYR A 227 10.69 -10.74 17.85
C TYR A 227 10.21 -10.90 16.42
N GLU A 228 8.93 -10.68 16.21
CA GLU A 228 8.24 -10.90 14.93
C GLU A 228 8.45 -9.72 13.98
N LEU A 229 8.72 -8.52 14.52
CA LEU A 229 9.01 -7.33 13.74
C LEU A 229 10.46 -6.86 13.97
N ALA A 230 11.21 -6.68 12.89
CA ALA A 230 12.57 -6.15 12.92
C ALA A 230 12.67 -4.90 12.02
N PHE A 231 13.37 -3.86 12.50
CA PHE A 231 13.72 -2.67 11.72
C PHE A 231 15.23 -2.67 11.43
N ILE A 232 15.59 -2.48 10.17
CA ILE A 232 16.95 -2.58 9.67
C ILE A 232 17.34 -1.30 8.94
N ASP A 233 18.46 -0.68 9.32
CA ASP A 233 19.09 0.42 8.61
C ASP A 233 19.68 -0.09 7.30
N VAL A 234 19.23 0.50 6.19
CA VAL A 234 19.68 0.22 4.82
C VAL A 234 20.18 1.49 4.14
N THR A 235 20.65 2.49 4.90
CA THR A 235 21.33 3.68 4.39
C THR A 235 22.50 3.30 3.48
N ASN A 236 23.24 2.24 3.84
CA ASN A 236 24.11 1.50 2.93
C ASN A 236 23.51 0.12 2.64
N PRO A 237 22.84 -0.09 1.48
CA PRO A 237 22.24 -1.38 1.13
C PRO A 237 23.23 -2.54 1.00
N ALA A 238 24.52 -2.28 0.87
CA ALA A 238 25.57 -3.31 0.88
C ALA A 238 26.02 -3.71 2.29
N SER A 239 25.52 -3.05 3.34
CA SER A 239 25.86 -3.32 4.74
C SER A 239 24.66 -3.03 5.66
N PRO A 240 23.55 -3.78 5.52
CA PRO A 240 22.35 -3.60 6.35
C PRO A 240 22.67 -3.83 7.83
N GLN A 241 22.05 -3.07 8.74
CA GLN A 241 22.28 -3.19 10.19
C GLN A 241 20.97 -3.22 10.95
N LEU A 242 20.79 -4.21 11.84
CA LEU A 242 19.62 -4.27 12.71
C LEU A 242 19.59 -3.06 13.66
N MET A 243 18.46 -2.34 13.70
CA MET A 243 18.25 -1.16 14.54
C MET A 243 17.46 -1.50 15.80
N SER A 244 16.30 -2.15 15.62
CA SER A 244 15.36 -2.45 16.69
C SER A 244 14.52 -3.67 16.34
N GLN A 245 13.92 -4.28 17.37
CA GLN A 245 13.08 -5.46 17.25
C GLN A 245 11.92 -5.38 18.25
N ILE A 246 10.75 -5.89 17.85
CA ILE A 246 9.52 -5.85 18.63
C ILE A 246 8.87 -7.22 18.59
N ALA A 247 8.40 -7.69 19.75
CA ALA A 247 7.56 -8.86 19.86
C ALA A 247 6.09 -8.42 19.75
N THR A 248 5.37 -9.01 18.80
CA THR A 248 3.93 -8.77 18.56
C THR A 248 3.10 -10.02 18.83
N GLY A 249 3.72 -11.21 18.89
CA GLY A 249 3.06 -12.46 19.26
C GLY A 249 2.47 -13.28 18.11
N GLY A 250 2.30 -12.67 16.92
CA GLY A 250 1.70 -13.32 15.74
C GLY A 250 2.58 -13.26 14.48
N ASN A 251 2.26 -14.08 13.47
CA ASN A 251 2.96 -14.04 12.17
C ASN A 251 2.70 -12.71 11.46
N ILE A 252 3.73 -12.01 10.97
CA ILE A 252 3.57 -10.76 10.22
C ILE A 252 3.83 -11.00 8.72
N TYR A 253 2.77 -11.08 7.91
CA TYR A 253 2.87 -11.42 6.49
C TYR A 253 3.07 -10.22 5.57
N ASP A 254 2.40 -9.11 5.87
CA ASP A 254 2.31 -8.00 4.94
C ASP A 254 2.32 -6.65 5.66
N PHE A 255 2.80 -5.65 4.93
CA PHE A 255 3.03 -4.32 5.40
C PHE A 255 2.55 -3.28 4.41
N TYR A 256 2.02 -2.21 4.96
CA TYR A 256 1.89 -0.97 4.24
C TYR A 256 2.63 0.15 4.98
N SER A 257 3.46 0.93 4.28
CA SER A 257 4.21 2.02 4.90
C SER A 257 3.91 3.37 4.26
N THR A 258 3.79 4.38 5.12
CA THR A 258 3.85 5.79 4.74
C THR A 258 5.17 6.36 5.25
N THR A 259 5.41 7.66 5.07
CA THR A 259 6.61 8.31 5.62
C THR A 259 6.66 8.34 7.14
N LYS A 260 5.53 8.12 7.83
CA LYS A 260 5.40 8.29 9.30
C LYS A 260 4.79 7.10 10.01
N ARG A 261 4.08 6.24 9.29
CA ARG A 261 3.33 5.13 9.87
C ARG A 261 3.63 3.84 9.13
N LEU A 262 3.82 2.78 9.91
CA LEU A 262 3.85 1.41 9.43
C LEU A 262 2.55 0.74 9.86
N TYR A 263 1.86 0.16 8.90
CA TYR A 263 0.68 -0.66 9.07
C TYR A 263 1.07 -2.09 8.75
N PHE A 264 0.60 -3.05 9.52
CA PHE A 264 0.79 -4.47 9.21
C PHE A 264 -0.34 -5.28 9.81
N VAL A 265 -0.52 -6.47 9.25
CA VAL A 265 -1.37 -7.50 9.81
C VAL A 265 -0.54 -8.52 10.55
N SER A 266 -1.05 -9.01 11.68
CA SER A 266 -0.47 -10.16 12.37
C SER A 266 -1.53 -11.21 12.64
N GLN A 267 -1.15 -12.48 12.48
CA GLN A 267 -1.95 -13.62 12.91
C GLN A 267 -1.80 -13.82 14.43
N GLU A 268 -2.34 -12.88 15.20
CA GLU A 268 -2.47 -12.94 16.66
C GLU A 268 -3.97 -12.96 16.97
N SER A 269 -4.40 -13.73 17.97
CA SER A 269 -5.81 -14.06 18.22
C SER A 269 -6.73 -12.91 18.68
N ASP A 270 -6.18 -11.80 19.16
CA ASP A 270 -6.91 -10.61 19.59
C ASP A 270 -6.33 -9.29 19.05
N GLU A 271 -5.31 -9.35 18.18
CA GLU A 271 -4.65 -8.17 17.61
C GLU A 271 -4.28 -8.38 16.12
N ASP A 272 -5.24 -8.17 15.22
CA ASP A 272 -5.07 -8.38 13.79
C ASP A 272 -4.25 -7.27 13.11
N VAL A 273 -4.64 -6.01 13.29
CA VAL A 273 -4.05 -4.87 12.59
C VAL A 273 -3.25 -4.00 13.54
N TRP A 274 -2.03 -3.67 13.16
CA TRP A 274 -1.12 -2.87 13.97
C TRP A 274 -0.71 -1.61 13.25
N ILE A 275 -0.62 -0.50 13.99
CA ILE A 275 -0.16 0.78 13.46
C ILE A 275 0.93 1.34 14.37
N TYR A 276 2.12 1.53 13.81
CA TYR A 276 3.28 2.11 14.50
C TYR A 276 3.62 3.47 13.92
N ASN A 277 4.03 4.40 14.79
CA ASN A 277 4.79 5.58 14.40
C ASN A 277 6.24 5.16 14.11
N ILE A 278 6.72 5.51 12.92
CA ILE A 278 8.05 5.22 12.40
C ILE A 278 8.83 6.49 12.01
N GLU A 279 8.49 7.65 12.59
CA GLU A 279 9.28 8.88 12.44
C GLU A 279 10.70 8.73 13.04
N ASP A 280 10.85 7.87 14.05
CA ASP A 280 12.14 7.34 14.52
C ASP A 280 12.14 5.80 14.44
N PRO A 281 12.62 5.19 13.35
CA PRO A 281 12.63 3.73 13.19
C PRO A 281 13.59 2.99 14.14
N ALA A 282 14.47 3.70 14.86
CA ALA A 282 15.26 3.10 15.93
C ALA A 282 14.43 2.91 17.20
N ASN A 283 13.36 3.72 17.37
CA ASN A 283 12.45 3.68 18.51
C ASN A 283 10.99 3.78 18.03
N PRO A 284 10.52 2.79 17.24
CA PRO A 284 9.14 2.77 16.75
C PRO A 284 8.16 2.70 17.94
N VAL A 285 7.08 3.46 17.86
CA VAL A 285 6.08 3.56 18.94
C VAL A 285 4.74 3.06 18.42
N ILE A 286 4.14 2.10 19.11
CA ILE A 286 2.77 1.67 18.81
C ILE A 286 1.81 2.85 18.95
N ILE A 287 1.02 3.11 17.90
CA ILE A 287 -0.09 4.07 17.94
C ILE A 287 -1.33 3.36 18.46
N THR A 288 -1.62 2.18 17.91
CA THR A 288 -2.80 1.36 18.21
C THR A 288 -2.63 -0.04 17.62
N ASN A 289 -3.47 -0.96 18.06
CA ASN A 289 -3.84 -2.17 17.33
C ASN A 289 -5.38 -2.22 17.16
N TYR A 290 -5.88 -3.16 16.36
CA TYR A 290 -7.30 -3.42 16.15
C TYR A 290 -7.56 -4.92 15.98
N ASP A 291 -8.46 -5.44 16.80
CA ASP A 291 -9.11 -6.73 16.61
C ASP A 291 -10.24 -6.59 15.59
N ILE A 292 -10.16 -7.29 14.46
CA ILE A 292 -11.22 -7.34 13.46
C ILE A 292 -12.26 -8.37 13.95
N PRO A 293 -13.49 -7.94 14.29
CA PRO A 293 -14.42 -8.85 14.94
C PRO A 293 -14.79 -10.05 14.05
N GLY A 294 -14.50 -11.26 14.54
CA GLY A 294 -14.93 -12.51 13.90
C GLY A 294 -14.11 -12.94 12.69
N THR A 295 -12.89 -12.41 12.55
CA THR A 295 -11.82 -13.03 11.75
C THR A 295 -10.75 -13.55 12.71
N THR A 296 -9.85 -14.41 12.24
CA THR A 296 -8.77 -14.94 13.10
C THR A 296 -7.38 -14.91 12.48
N GLU A 297 -7.26 -14.62 11.18
CA GLU A 297 -6.04 -14.88 10.43
C GLU A 297 -5.92 -13.98 9.18
N ASP A 298 -5.37 -12.77 9.36
CA ASP A 298 -5.14 -11.80 8.28
C ASP A 298 -3.74 -11.94 7.64
N VAL A 299 -3.67 -11.74 6.33
CA VAL A 299 -2.45 -12.01 5.53
C VAL A 299 -2.04 -10.90 4.58
N SER A 300 -2.94 -9.99 4.19
CA SER A 300 -2.61 -8.86 3.33
C SER A 300 -3.21 -7.55 3.84
N ILE A 301 -2.53 -6.43 3.59
CA ILE A 301 -2.99 -5.11 4.00
C ILE A 301 -2.64 -4.04 2.96
N TYR A 302 -3.60 -3.17 2.68
CA TYR A 302 -3.39 -1.98 1.85
C TYR A 302 -4.10 -0.76 2.43
N VAL A 303 -3.59 0.44 2.18
CA VAL A 303 -4.26 1.69 2.57
C VAL A 303 -4.90 2.36 1.36
N GLN A 304 -6.21 2.55 1.42
CA GLN A 304 -6.97 3.34 0.46
C GLN A 304 -7.28 4.73 1.04
N ASP A 305 -6.65 5.76 0.49
CA ASP A 305 -6.92 7.16 0.86
C ASP A 305 -8.03 7.76 -0.03
N LYS A 306 -9.26 7.33 0.20
CA LYS A 306 -10.46 7.80 -0.49
C LYS A 306 -11.55 8.16 0.53
N GLU A 307 -11.92 9.44 0.58
CA GLU A 307 -12.91 9.99 1.54
C GLU A 307 -12.58 9.73 3.02
N GLY A 308 -11.28 9.57 3.31
CA GLY A 308 -10.73 9.06 4.57
C GLY A 308 -9.66 8.01 4.26
N SER A 309 -8.89 7.60 5.26
CA SER A 309 -7.98 6.46 5.11
C SER A 309 -8.72 5.20 5.55
N ASN A 310 -9.01 4.32 4.59
CA ASN A 310 -9.50 2.97 4.87
C ASN A 310 -8.33 1.98 4.85
N LEU A 311 -8.36 1.00 5.75
CA LEU A 311 -7.49 -0.18 5.65
C LEU A 311 -8.27 -1.27 4.93
N LEU A 312 -7.65 -1.81 3.89
CA LEU A 312 -8.11 -2.97 3.15
C LEU A 312 -7.34 -4.16 3.69
N VAL A 313 -8.02 -5.16 4.21
CA VAL A 313 -7.39 -6.34 4.82
C VAL A 313 -7.90 -7.59 4.15
N GLY A 314 -7.00 -8.47 3.73
CA GLY A 314 -7.33 -9.78 3.19
C GLY A 314 -6.99 -10.87 4.19
N ASN A 315 -7.86 -11.87 4.28
CA ASN A 315 -7.72 -12.96 5.25
C ASN A 315 -7.79 -14.35 4.59
N ILE A 316 -7.46 -15.39 5.39
CA ILE A 316 -7.55 -16.80 4.97
C ILE A 316 -8.91 -17.45 5.29
N GLU A 317 -9.91 -16.63 5.61
CA GLU A 317 -11.30 -17.05 5.83
C GLU A 317 -12.20 -16.70 4.64
N ASN A 318 -11.59 -16.44 3.48
CA ASN A 318 -12.22 -16.09 2.21
C ASN A 318 -12.72 -14.65 2.10
N GLU A 319 -12.39 -13.77 3.04
CA GLU A 319 -12.94 -12.42 3.09
C GLU A 319 -11.89 -11.36 2.78
N MET A 320 -12.35 -10.30 2.13
CA MET A 320 -11.72 -8.99 2.19
C MET A 320 -12.53 -8.10 3.13
N THR A 321 -11.86 -7.42 4.04
CA THR A 321 -12.45 -6.53 5.05
C THR A 321 -12.01 -5.10 4.82
N VAL A 322 -12.92 -4.15 5.05
CA VAL A 322 -12.62 -2.72 5.06
C VAL A 322 -12.79 -2.17 6.47
N ILE A 323 -11.73 -1.53 6.96
CA ILE A 323 -11.68 -0.89 8.27
C ILE A 323 -11.61 0.63 8.05
N GLY A 324 -12.52 1.33 8.70
CA GLY A 324 -12.54 2.77 8.78
C GLY A 324 -11.94 3.25 10.09
N ALA A 325 -11.61 4.53 10.14
CA ALA A 325 -11.15 5.17 11.36
C ALA A 325 -11.68 6.61 11.44
N THR A 326 -12.21 7.00 12.60
CA THR A 326 -12.45 8.43 12.89
C THR A 326 -11.17 9.11 13.37
N ASN A 327 -10.30 8.34 14.02
CA ASN A 327 -8.92 8.63 14.35
C ASN A 327 -8.20 7.31 14.62
N THR A 328 -6.88 7.35 14.79
CA THR A 328 -6.08 6.14 15.01
C THR A 328 -6.41 5.38 16.29
N SER A 329 -7.16 5.93 17.25
CA SER A 329 -7.59 5.21 18.45
C SER A 329 -9.06 4.74 18.37
N GLN A 330 -9.73 4.97 17.24
CA GLN A 330 -11.13 4.66 17.02
C GLN A 330 -11.32 4.10 15.60
N MET A 331 -10.86 2.87 15.42
CA MET A 331 -11.08 2.06 14.23
C MET A 331 -12.38 1.27 14.36
N TYR A 332 -13.00 0.97 13.22
CA TYR A 332 -14.23 0.21 13.14
C TYR A 332 -14.34 -0.53 11.81
N LEU A 333 -14.89 -1.74 11.85
CA LEU A 333 -15.30 -2.48 10.66
C LEU A 333 -16.36 -1.69 9.88
N ARG A 334 -16.13 -1.47 8.58
CA ARG A 334 -17.09 -0.85 7.65
C ARG A 334 -17.92 -1.92 6.98
N ASP A 335 -17.25 -2.83 6.28
CA ASP A 335 -17.87 -3.93 5.56
C ASP A 335 -16.89 -5.09 5.33
N ARG A 336 -17.42 -6.24 4.92
CA ARG A 336 -16.68 -7.42 4.49
C ARG A 336 -17.31 -8.06 3.28
N ILE A 337 -16.50 -8.70 2.45
CA ILE A 337 -16.97 -9.45 1.28
C ILE A 337 -16.28 -10.81 1.21
N ASP A 338 -17.08 -11.88 1.16
CA ASP A 338 -16.62 -13.24 0.88
C ASP A 338 -16.36 -13.39 -0.64
N VAL A 339 -15.11 -13.66 -1.00
CA VAL A 339 -14.65 -13.88 -2.38
C VAL A 339 -14.37 -15.36 -2.68
N GLY A 340 -14.66 -16.25 -1.73
CA GLY A 340 -14.61 -17.71 -1.87
C GLY A 340 -13.20 -18.33 -1.88
N GLY A 341 -12.18 -17.58 -1.47
CA GLY A 341 -10.80 -18.05 -1.26
C GLY A 341 -9.98 -16.99 -0.55
N ASP A 342 -8.85 -17.38 0.05
CA ASP A 342 -7.94 -16.51 0.78
C ASP A 342 -7.58 -15.28 -0.06
N VAL A 343 -7.52 -14.10 0.55
CA VAL A 343 -7.09 -12.87 -0.12
C VAL A 343 -5.61 -12.64 0.19
N ASN A 344 -4.75 -13.23 -0.64
CA ASN A 344 -3.31 -13.28 -0.42
C ASN A 344 -2.61 -11.94 -0.62
N ASP A 345 -3.14 -11.11 -1.51
CA ASP A 345 -2.59 -9.77 -1.77
C ASP A 345 -3.66 -8.85 -2.37
N ILE A 346 -3.52 -7.54 -2.11
CA ILE A 346 -4.45 -6.49 -2.49
C ILE A 346 -3.66 -5.35 -3.12
N THR A 347 -4.10 -4.89 -4.29
CA THR A 347 -3.68 -3.60 -4.81
C THR A 347 -4.91 -2.76 -5.12
N CYS A 348 -4.87 -1.47 -4.76
CA CYS A 348 -5.95 -0.55 -5.10
C CYS A 348 -5.46 0.48 -6.12
N VAL A 349 -6.37 0.94 -6.98
CA VAL A 349 -6.06 1.91 -8.03
C VAL A 349 -6.91 3.15 -7.89
N THR A 350 -6.45 4.26 -8.48
CA THR A 350 -7.22 5.50 -8.45
C THR A 350 -8.58 5.30 -9.11
N GLY A 351 -9.63 5.58 -8.36
CA GLY A 351 -11.01 5.25 -8.69
C GLY A 351 -11.61 4.37 -7.61
N ASP A 352 -12.46 3.43 -8.04
CA ASP A 352 -13.31 2.64 -7.15
C ASP A 352 -12.97 1.14 -7.17
N LEU A 353 -12.00 0.69 -7.98
CA LEU A 353 -11.70 -0.73 -8.10
C LEU A 353 -10.54 -1.15 -7.20
N LEU A 354 -10.73 -2.29 -6.57
CA LEU A 354 -9.76 -3.02 -5.76
C LEU A 354 -9.47 -4.33 -6.47
N PHE A 355 -8.21 -4.70 -6.56
CA PHE A 355 -7.74 -5.87 -7.27
C PHE A 355 -7.12 -6.85 -6.28
N LEU A 356 -7.62 -8.08 -6.29
CA LEU A 356 -7.26 -9.10 -5.31
C LEU A 356 -6.61 -10.30 -6.00
N ALA A 357 -5.50 -10.77 -5.44
CA ALA A 357 -4.98 -12.11 -5.68
C ALA A 357 -5.61 -13.08 -4.68
N THR A 358 -6.29 -14.11 -5.16
CA THR A 358 -6.99 -15.07 -4.28
C THR A 358 -6.52 -16.51 -4.45
N SER A 359 -6.77 -17.33 -3.43
CA SER A 359 -6.60 -18.79 -3.51
C SER A 359 -7.80 -19.54 -4.10
N ASN A 360 -8.85 -18.81 -4.52
CA ASN A 360 -10.04 -19.40 -5.12
C ASN A 360 -9.74 -19.94 -6.52
N SER A 361 -9.72 -21.27 -6.67
CA SER A 361 -9.51 -21.96 -7.96
C SER A 361 -10.54 -21.65 -9.07
N GLY A 362 -11.61 -20.94 -8.72
CA GLY A 362 -12.64 -20.44 -9.63
C GLY A 362 -12.50 -18.96 -9.99
N LYS A 363 -11.72 -18.19 -9.22
CA LYS A 363 -11.68 -16.72 -9.23
C LYS A 363 -10.34 -16.20 -8.67
N GLU A 364 -9.20 -16.64 -9.20
CA GLU A 364 -7.88 -16.27 -8.68
C GLU A 364 -7.59 -14.77 -8.76
N PHE A 365 -8.22 -14.08 -9.72
CA PHE A 365 -8.25 -12.63 -9.79
C PHE A 365 -9.67 -12.14 -9.54
N VAL A 366 -9.87 -11.37 -8.47
CA VAL A 366 -11.15 -10.75 -8.13
C VAL A 366 -11.00 -9.24 -8.20
N ILE A 367 -12.02 -8.59 -8.75
CA ILE A 367 -12.18 -7.15 -8.75
C ILE A 367 -13.34 -6.81 -7.83
N VAL A 368 -13.09 -6.03 -6.79
CA VAL A 368 -14.12 -5.51 -5.90
C VAL A 368 -14.36 -4.04 -6.23
N ASN A 369 -15.63 -3.66 -6.27
CA ASN A 369 -16.02 -2.26 -6.31
C ASN A 369 -16.06 -1.70 -4.89
N GLY A 370 -15.04 -0.92 -4.54
CA GLY A 370 -14.93 -0.11 -3.32
C GLY A 370 -15.39 1.33 -3.51
N ALA A 371 -16.36 1.58 -4.41
CA ALA A 371 -16.98 2.90 -4.55
C ALA A 371 -17.60 3.36 -3.22
N ASP A 372 -18.32 2.43 -2.58
CA ASP A 372 -18.92 2.56 -1.26
C ASP A 372 -18.20 1.59 -0.29
N PRO A 373 -17.34 2.08 0.61
CA PRO A 373 -16.61 1.22 1.56
C PRO A 373 -17.50 0.58 2.63
N ASP A 374 -18.77 0.97 2.73
CA ASP A 374 -19.77 0.37 3.63
C ASP A 374 -20.69 -0.65 2.90
N ASN A 375 -20.46 -0.89 1.60
CA ASN A 375 -21.20 -1.84 0.78
C ASN A 375 -20.35 -2.33 -0.43
N LEU A 376 -19.42 -3.23 -0.14
CA LEU A 376 -18.53 -3.86 -1.09
C LEU A 376 -19.30 -4.83 -2.00
N VAL A 377 -18.96 -4.79 -3.29
CA VAL A 377 -19.59 -5.67 -4.27
C VAL A 377 -18.51 -6.25 -5.18
N GLU A 378 -18.56 -7.55 -5.43
CA GLU A 378 -17.75 -8.17 -6.49
C GLU A 378 -18.15 -7.55 -7.83
N TYR A 379 -17.21 -6.87 -8.46
CA TYR A 379 -17.40 -6.20 -9.74
C TYR A 379 -17.21 -7.16 -10.91
N ALA A 380 -16.15 -7.95 -10.85
CA ALA A 380 -15.83 -9.00 -11.79
C ALA A 380 -14.82 -9.97 -11.18
N SER A 381 -14.70 -11.14 -11.77
CA SER A 381 -13.65 -12.10 -11.44
C SER A 381 -13.18 -12.80 -12.70
N PHE A 382 -11.97 -13.35 -12.63
CA PHE A 382 -11.35 -14.06 -13.73
C PHE A 382 -10.68 -15.32 -13.22
N ASN A 383 -10.92 -16.42 -13.92
CA ASN A 383 -10.38 -17.73 -13.59
C ASN A 383 -9.13 -18.03 -14.42
N PHE A 384 -8.04 -18.36 -13.75
CA PHE A 384 -6.92 -19.11 -14.32
C PHE A 384 -6.48 -20.16 -13.29
N PRO A 385 -6.81 -21.45 -13.47
CA PRO A 385 -6.90 -22.47 -12.41
C PRO A 385 -5.58 -22.69 -11.65
N GLN A 386 -5.27 -21.83 -10.68
CA GLN A 386 -4.03 -21.69 -9.92
C GLN A 386 -4.34 -21.02 -8.56
N ILE A 387 -3.33 -20.49 -7.87
CA ILE A 387 -3.49 -19.67 -6.65
C ILE A 387 -2.74 -18.36 -6.91
N GLY A 388 -3.43 -17.22 -6.85
CA GLY A 388 -2.78 -15.91 -6.89
C GLY A 388 -2.04 -15.66 -5.58
N THR A 389 -0.79 -15.19 -5.66
CA THR A 389 0.08 -15.05 -4.48
C THR A 389 0.55 -13.61 -4.23
N GLY A 390 0.78 -12.84 -5.29
CA GLY A 390 1.05 -11.40 -5.22
C GLY A 390 0.38 -10.65 -6.37
N ILE A 391 0.09 -9.37 -6.19
CA ILE A 391 -0.59 -8.53 -7.17
C ILE A 391 -0.08 -7.08 -7.17
N GLU A 392 0.23 -6.59 -8.36
CA GLU A 392 0.66 -5.21 -8.57
C GLU A 392 -0.04 -4.60 -9.76
N TYR A 393 -0.25 -3.29 -9.72
CA TYR A 393 -0.88 -2.55 -10.82
C TYR A 393 0.07 -1.52 -11.42
N SER A 394 0.20 -1.52 -12.75
CA SER A 394 0.84 -0.41 -13.46
C SER A 394 0.40 -0.31 -14.92
N GLN A 395 0.29 0.91 -15.43
CA GLN A 395 -0.06 1.23 -16.81
C GLN A 395 -1.30 0.49 -17.32
N ASN A 396 -2.37 0.54 -16.53
CA ASN A 396 -3.65 -0.11 -16.82
C ASN A 396 -3.55 -1.63 -17.04
N LYS A 397 -2.62 -2.27 -16.32
CA LYS A 397 -2.42 -3.72 -16.27
C LYS A 397 -2.23 -4.14 -14.83
N VAL A 398 -2.74 -5.32 -14.54
CA VAL A 398 -2.47 -6.07 -13.33
C VAL A 398 -1.37 -7.08 -13.64
N PHE A 399 -0.36 -7.14 -12.80
CA PHE A 399 0.70 -8.14 -12.80
C PHE A 399 0.49 -9.01 -11.57
N MET A 400 0.41 -10.32 -11.75
CA MET A 400 0.25 -11.26 -10.65
C MET A 400 1.31 -12.34 -10.70
N SER A 401 1.79 -12.74 -9.53
CA SER A 401 2.45 -14.04 -9.35
C SER A 401 1.40 -15.08 -8.97
N VAL A 402 1.63 -16.31 -9.42
CA VAL A 402 0.78 -17.45 -9.07
C VAL A 402 1.62 -18.64 -8.63
N ARG A 403 1.01 -19.53 -7.84
CA ARG A 403 1.62 -20.77 -7.34
C ARG A 403 1.72 -21.87 -8.41
N SER A 404 2.45 -21.56 -9.48
CA SER A 404 2.71 -22.41 -10.65
C SER A 404 4.10 -22.14 -11.20
N ASN A 405 4.60 -23.01 -12.07
CA ASN A 405 5.79 -22.69 -12.87
C ASN A 405 5.47 -21.64 -13.94
N ASP A 406 4.27 -21.65 -14.52
CA ASP A 406 3.78 -20.54 -15.34
C ASP A 406 3.26 -19.43 -14.41
N SER A 407 4.18 -18.76 -13.73
CA SER A 407 3.89 -17.96 -12.53
C SER A 407 3.44 -16.54 -12.84
N LEU A 408 4.04 -15.88 -13.83
CA LEU A 408 3.66 -14.50 -14.17
C LEU A 408 2.33 -14.50 -14.92
N ARG A 409 1.37 -13.68 -14.49
CA ARG A 409 0.17 -13.32 -15.24
C ARG A 409 0.16 -11.82 -15.45
N ILE A 410 -0.07 -11.39 -16.69
CA ILE A 410 -0.35 -10.00 -17.02
C ILE A 410 -1.79 -9.92 -17.50
N ILE A 411 -2.59 -9.14 -16.79
CA ILE A 411 -4.03 -9.02 -17.00
C ILE A 411 -4.34 -7.58 -17.42
N GLY A 412 -5.17 -7.43 -18.44
CA GLY A 412 -5.66 -6.14 -18.91
C GLY A 412 -7.19 -6.11 -18.94
N PRO A 413 -7.78 -4.93 -19.21
CA PRO A 413 -9.21 -4.83 -19.45
C PRO A 413 -9.61 -5.59 -20.71
N GLY A 414 -10.86 -6.03 -20.75
CA GLY A 414 -11.48 -6.59 -21.94
C GLY A 414 -11.59 -5.57 -23.08
N SER A 415 -11.74 -6.12 -24.29
CA SER A 415 -12.08 -5.35 -25.50
C SER A 415 -13.47 -4.73 -25.44
#